data_AF-L9XAZ4-F1
#
_entry.id   AF-L9XAZ4-F1
#
_cell.length_a   1.000
_cell.length_b   1.000
_cell.length_c   1.000
_cell.angle_alpha   90.00
_cell.angle_beta   90.00
_cell.angle_gamma   90.00
#
_symmetry.space_group_name_H-M   'P 1'
#
loop_
_entity.id
_entity.type
_entity.pdbx_description
1 polymer ?
#
loop_
_entity_poly.entity_id
_entity_poly.type
_entity_poly.pdbx_seq_one_letter_code
_entity_poly.pdbx_strand_id
1 'polypeptide(L)'
;MYARNPERDAIWNDVLEWMICRGLPLRPREIDGYDPGLVRDVLETMVLEGWVEYDARGDFFEPGPRVERFDASGPTSRRGYW
;
A
#
# COMPACT_ATOMS: atom_id res chain seq x y z
N MET A 1 -5.06 -24.14 5.54
CA MET A 1 -4.33 -23.74 4.31
C MET A 1 -5.10 -22.59 3.71
N TYR A 2 -4.63 -21.34 3.88
CA TYR A 2 -5.20 -20.23 3.12
C TYR A 2 -4.85 -20.49 1.65
N ALA A 3 -5.85 -20.71 0.81
CA ALA A 3 -5.65 -20.73 -0.62
C ALA A 3 -4.96 -19.41 -0.99
N ARG A 4 -3.74 -19.47 -1.54
CA ARG A 4 -3.10 -18.29 -2.13
C ARG A 4 -4.03 -17.83 -3.23
N ASN A 5 -4.80 -16.78 -2.97
CA ASN A 5 -5.62 -16.16 -3.99
C ASN A 5 -4.64 -15.31 -4.82
N PRO A 6 -4.27 -15.74 -6.05
CA PRO A 6 -3.24 -15.05 -6.83
C PRO A 6 -3.62 -13.59 -7.10
N GLU A 7 -4.93 -13.32 -7.17
CA GLU A 7 -5.48 -11.97 -7.33
C GLU A 7 -5.22 -11.08 -6.11
N ARG A 8 -5.28 -11.62 -4.88
CA ARG A 8 -4.91 -10.84 -3.67
C ARG A 8 -3.44 -10.46 -3.66
N ASP A 9 -2.58 -11.38 -4.11
CA ASP A 9 -1.13 -11.13 -4.19
C ASP A 9 -0.79 -10.10 -5.28
N ALA A 10 -1.52 -10.12 -6.40
CA ALA A 10 -1.41 -9.12 -7.45
C ALA A 10 -1.85 -7.73 -6.95
N ILE A 11 -3.02 -7.62 -6.31
CA ILE A 11 -3.50 -6.37 -5.70
C ILE A 11 -2.49 -5.85 -4.67
N TRP A 12 -1.96 -6.73 -3.82
CA TRP A 12 -0.97 -6.36 -2.82
C TRP A 12 0.29 -5.75 -3.45
N ASN A 13 0.81 -6.39 -4.51
CA ASN A 13 1.97 -5.87 -5.24
C ASN A 13 1.67 -4.54 -5.95
N ASP A 14 0.52 -4.41 -6.61
CA ASP A 14 0.14 -3.16 -7.29
C ASP A 14 -0.02 -2.00 -6.31
N VAL A 15 -0.59 -2.27 -5.13
CA VAL A 15 -0.70 -1.30 -4.04
C VAL A 15 0.69 -0.86 -3.55
N LEU A 16 1.59 -1.82 -3.29
CA LEU A 16 2.97 -1.51 -2.88
C LEU A 16 3.73 -0.75 -3.97
N GLU A 17 3.64 -1.17 -5.23
CA GLU A 17 4.27 -0.50 -6.36
C GLU A 17 3.77 0.94 -6.47
N TRP A 18 2.46 1.17 -6.33
CA TRP A 18 1.92 2.52 -6.33
C TRP A 18 2.54 3.38 -5.24
N MET A 19 2.55 2.88 -4.01
CA MET A 19 3.04 3.64 -2.86
C MET A 19 4.54 3.90 -2.91
N ILE A 20 5.33 2.92 -3.36
CA ILE A 20 6.79 3.01 -3.42
C ILE A 20 7.25 3.79 -4.66
N CYS A 21 6.67 3.52 -5.84
CA CYS A 21 7.16 4.04 -7.11
C CYS A 21 6.45 5.33 -7.57
N ARG A 22 5.14 5.48 -7.32
CA ARG A 22 4.36 6.65 -7.79
C ARG A 22 4.22 7.75 -6.74
N GLY A 23 4.42 7.41 -5.48
CA GLY A 23 4.22 8.31 -4.36
C GLY A 23 2.75 8.47 -3.97
N LEU A 24 2.57 8.82 -2.72
CA LEU A 24 1.30 8.84 -1.99
C LEU A 24 0.47 10.09 -2.29
N PRO A 25 -0.85 10.07 -1.99
CA PRO A 25 -1.62 8.98 -1.36
C PRO A 25 -2.39 8.09 -2.35
N LEU A 26 -2.62 6.81 -1.99
CA LEU A 26 -3.36 5.84 -2.80
C LEU A 26 -4.87 5.92 -2.52
N ARG A 27 -5.70 5.87 -3.56
CA ARG A 27 -7.14 5.62 -3.42
C ARG A 27 -7.49 4.23 -3.97
N PRO A 28 -8.48 3.51 -3.40
CA PRO A 28 -8.90 2.21 -3.91
C PRO A 28 -9.27 2.23 -5.39
N ARG A 29 -9.84 3.35 -5.87
CA ARG A 29 -10.23 3.56 -7.27
C ARG A 29 -9.05 3.60 -8.26
N GLU A 30 -7.83 3.83 -7.78
CA GLU A 30 -6.64 3.90 -8.64
C GLU A 30 -6.12 2.49 -8.98
N ILE A 31 -6.51 1.49 -8.18
CA ILE A 31 -6.28 0.07 -8.45
C ILE A 31 -7.44 -0.41 -9.32
N ASP A 32 -7.36 -0.12 -10.61
CA ASP A 32 -8.32 -0.54 -11.62
C ASP A 32 -8.08 -2.00 -12.06
N GLY A 33 -9.11 -2.66 -12.59
CA GLY A 33 -9.00 -4.03 -13.10
C GLY A 33 -9.25 -5.15 -12.08
N TYR A 34 -9.53 -4.81 -10.83
CA TYR A 34 -9.85 -5.76 -9.76
C TYR A 34 -11.23 -5.48 -9.15
N ASP A 35 -11.80 -6.48 -8.45
CA ASP A 35 -13.02 -6.28 -7.69
C ASP A 35 -12.79 -5.25 -6.54
N PRO A 36 -13.59 -4.18 -6.44
CA PRO A 36 -13.38 -3.14 -5.44
C PRO A 36 -13.57 -3.63 -4.00
N GLY A 37 -14.38 -4.68 -3.80
CA GLY A 37 -14.53 -5.33 -2.50
C GLY A 37 -13.27 -6.09 -2.11
N LEU A 38 -12.66 -6.80 -3.06
CA LEU A 38 -11.39 -7.49 -2.84
C LEU A 38 -10.22 -6.51 -2.61
N VAL A 39 -10.17 -5.42 -3.38
CA VAL A 39 -9.17 -4.36 -3.16
C VAL A 39 -9.29 -3.79 -1.76
N ARG A 40 -10.52 -3.52 -1.29
CA ARG A 40 -10.74 -3.03 0.07
C ARG A 40 -10.30 -4.05 1.13
N ASP A 41 -10.65 -5.33 0.97
CA ASP A 41 -10.25 -6.40 1.89
C ASP A 41 -8.72 -6.57 1.99
N VAL A 42 -8.02 -6.43 0.85
CA VAL A 42 -6.55 -6.44 0.81
C VAL A 42 -5.99 -5.21 1.52
N LEU A 43 -6.49 -4.01 1.23
CA LEU A 43 -6.05 -2.78 1.89
C LEU A 43 -6.30 -2.83 3.41
N GLU A 44 -7.46 -3.31 3.86
CA GLU A 44 -7.75 -3.52 5.28
C GLU A 44 -6.76 -4.48 5.94
N THR A 45 -6.40 -5.58 5.25
CA THR A 45 -5.36 -6.51 5.72
C THR A 45 -4.00 -5.84 5.81
N MET A 46 -3.62 -5.06 4.79
CA MET A 46 -2.36 -4.32 4.78
C MET A 46 -2.31 -3.25 5.89
N VAL A 47 -3.45 -2.66 6.26
CA VAL A 47 -3.54 -1.72 7.40
C VAL A 47 -3.28 -2.44 8.71
N LEU A 48 -3.91 -3.61 8.91
CA LEU A 48 -3.69 -4.42 10.11
C LEU A 48 -2.22 -4.87 10.24
N GLU A 49 -1.53 -5.09 9.12
CA GLU A 49 -0.11 -5.45 9.08
C GLU A 49 0.86 -4.25 9.15
N GLY A 50 0.33 -3.01 9.12
CA GLY A 50 1.10 -1.77 9.19
C GLY A 50 1.83 -1.38 7.89
N TRP A 51 1.42 -1.93 6.74
CA TRP A 51 1.92 -1.53 5.43
C TRP A 51 1.22 -0.27 4.90
N VAL A 52 -0.04 -0.05 5.26
CA VAL A 52 -0.79 1.18 4.97
C VAL A 52 -1.44 1.72 6.24
N GLU A 53 -1.76 2.99 6.22
CA GLU A 53 -2.56 3.67 7.23
C GLU A 53 -3.67 4.46 6.53
N TYR A 54 -4.80 4.63 7.23
CA TYR A 54 -5.82 5.54 6.77
C TYR A 54 -5.33 6.98 6.93
N ASP A 55 -5.51 7.81 5.91
CA ASP A 55 -5.43 9.26 6.08
C ASP A 55 -6.44 9.70 7.16
N ALA A 56 -6.21 10.86 7.78
CA ALA A 56 -7.03 11.40 8.86
C ALA A 56 -8.54 11.54 8.51
N ARG A 57 -8.89 11.46 7.22
CA ARG A 57 -10.27 11.50 6.71
C ARG A 57 -10.85 10.13 6.34
N GLY A 58 -10.03 9.08 6.30
CA GLY A 58 -10.43 7.75 5.83
C GLY A 58 -10.68 7.66 4.32
N ASP A 59 -10.35 8.71 3.56
CA ASP A 59 -10.56 8.80 2.12
C ASP A 59 -9.40 8.19 1.29
N PHE A 60 -8.23 8.05 1.91
CA PHE A 60 -7.00 7.61 1.25
C PHE A 60 -6.20 6.67 2.14
N PHE A 61 -5.30 5.93 1.51
CA PHE A 61 -4.31 5.08 2.15
C PHE A 61 -2.92 5.71 1.98
N GLU A 62 -2.30 6.03 3.11
CA GLU A 62 -0.91 6.44 3.24
C GLU A 62 -0.05 5.21 3.58
N PRO A 63 1.27 5.22 3.35
CA PRO A 63 2.10 4.08 3.70
C PRO A 63 2.26 4.06 5.20
N GLY A 64 2.07 2.87 5.75
CA GLY A 64 2.31 2.65 7.16
C GLY A 64 3.81 2.57 7.46
N PRO A 65 4.15 2.51 8.76
CA PRO A 65 5.53 2.50 9.24
C PRO A 65 6.36 1.33 8.70
N ARG A 66 5.73 0.27 8.20
CA ARG A 66 6.42 -0.86 7.59
C ARG A 66 6.92 -0.57 6.17
N VAL A 67 6.16 0.18 5.38
CA VAL A 67 6.61 0.65 4.05
C VAL A 67 7.73 1.66 4.22
N GLU A 68 7.64 2.58 5.19
CA GLU A 68 8.74 3.51 5.48
C GLU A 68 10.05 2.79 5.85
N ARG A 69 9.98 1.70 6.62
CA ARG A 69 11.15 0.86 6.95
C ARG A 69 11.68 0.07 5.75
N PHE A 70 10.79 -0.35 4.86
CA PHE A 70 11.14 -1.04 3.63
C PHE A 70 11.88 -0.09 2.67
N ASP A 71 11.36 1.13 2.48
CA ASP A 71 11.98 2.19 1.67
C ASP A 71 13.30 2.68 2.28
N ALA A 72 13.36 2.84 3.61
CA ALA A 72 14.59 3.21 4.32
C ALA A 72 15.71 2.16 4.24
N SER A 73 15.40 0.93 3.82
CA SER A 73 16.38 -0.13 3.57
C SER A 73 16.94 -0.09 2.13
N GLY A 74 16.40 0.76 1.25
CA GLY A 74 17.02 1.16 -0.02
C GLY A 74 18.23 2.08 0.21
N PRO A 75 19.16 2.19 -0.75
CA PRO A 75 20.38 2.98 -0.58
C PRO A 75 20.02 4.40 -0.20
N THR A 76 20.48 4.80 0.99
CA THR A 76 20.40 6.14 1.56
C THR A 76 20.41 7.23 0.49
N SER A 77 19.26 7.86 0.22
CA SER A 77 19.23 9.14 -0.49
C SER A 77 18.08 10.03 -0.08
N ARG A 78 18.45 10.96 0.82
CA ARG A 78 17.98 12.35 0.89
C ARG A 78 16.52 12.61 1.31
N ARG A 79 16.28 12.52 2.62
CA ARG A 79 15.62 13.63 3.34
C ARG A 79 16.68 14.58 3.89
N GLY A 80 17.31 15.32 2.99
CA GLY A 80 18.05 16.54 3.33
C GLY A 80 17.11 17.71 3.07
N TYR A 81 16.45 18.20 4.12
CA TYR A 81 15.73 19.46 4.08
C TYR A 81 16.76 20.58 3.85
N TRP A 82 16.59 21.33 2.76
CA TRP A 82 17.10 22.70 2.63
C TRP A 82 16.01 23.66 3.09
#